data_AF-A0A0B5EUW6-F1
#
_entry.id   AF-A0A0B5EUW6-F1
#
_cell.length_a   1.000
_cell.length_b   1.000
_cell.length_c   1.000
_cell.angle_alpha   90.00
_cell.angle_beta   90.00
_cell.angle_gamma   90.00
#
_symmetry.space_group_name_H-M   'P 1'
#
loop_
_entity.id
_entity.type
_entity.pdbx_description
1 polymer ?
#
loop_
_entity_poly.entity_id
_entity_poly.type
_entity_poly.pdbx_seq_one_letter_code
_entity_poly.pdbx_strand_id
1 'polypeptide(L)'
;MADIVVHPAKPGIGRTWTDSGTRHGQRRLKAGAEGETRIVPCAPSLSTLLQVRIEEASLLPDDRLVPGEHGGVLAGSVYRRMWDHARRATLPPHVYASPTGRRRVYDLRHTR
;
A
#
# COMPACT_ATOMS: atom_id res chain seq x y z
N MET A 1 15.82 -15.24 -4.25
CA MET A 1 14.46 -14.81 -3.88
C MET A 1 14.60 -13.86 -2.72
N ALA A 2 13.94 -12.71 -2.76
CA ALA A 2 13.92 -11.77 -1.64
C ALA A 2 12.60 -11.96 -0.89
N ASP A 3 12.62 -11.72 0.41
CA ASP A 3 11.43 -11.82 1.27
C ASP A 3 11.11 -10.46 1.89
N ILE A 4 9.83 -10.14 1.99
CA ILE A 4 9.36 -8.98 2.73
C ILE A 4 8.87 -9.47 4.10
N VAL A 5 9.52 -8.99 5.16
CA VAL A 5 9.08 -9.22 6.53
C VAL A 5 8.06 -8.14 6.90
N VAL A 6 6.81 -8.54 7.07
CA VAL A 6 5.73 -7.64 7.47
C VAL A 6 5.49 -7.80 8.96
N HIS A 7 5.97 -6.84 9.74
CA HIS A 7 5.68 -6.75 11.16
C HIS A 7 4.23 -6.33 11.41
N PRO A 8 3.65 -6.73 12.56
CA PRO A 8 2.35 -6.22 12.97
C PRO A 8 2.41 -4.70 13.03
N ALA A 9 1.41 -4.05 12.44
CA ALA A 9 1.29 -2.61 12.57
C ALA A 9 1.12 -2.30 14.06
N LYS A 10 2.09 -1.61 14.67
CA LYS A 10 1.84 -0.91 15.93
C LYS A 10 0.61 -0.04 15.68
N PRO A 11 -0.37 0.07 16.60
CA PRO A 11 -1.46 1.05 16.47
C PRO A 11 -0.89 2.47 16.64
N GLY A 12 -0.05 2.87 15.70
CA GLY A 12 0.42 4.23 15.51
C GLY A 12 -0.75 5.01 14.93
N ILE A 13 -1.02 6.15 15.54
CA ILE A 13 -2.07 7.10 15.20
C ILE A 13 -2.00 7.38 13.69
N GLY A 14 -2.86 6.70 12.93
CA GLY A 14 -2.96 6.77 11.48
C GLY A 14 -4.39 6.43 11.10
N ARG A 15 -5.28 7.42 11.21
CA ARG A 15 -6.75 7.34 11.10
C ARG A 15 -7.30 6.98 9.71
N THR A 16 -6.58 6.26 8.85
CA THR A 16 -7.02 6.12 7.45
C THR A 16 -6.46 4.87 6.77
N TRP A 17 -6.94 3.70 7.17
CA TRP A 17 -6.88 2.54 6.28
C TRP A 17 -8.21 1.79 6.28
N THR A 18 -9.22 2.40 5.66
CA THR A 18 -10.39 1.73 5.06
C THR A 18 -10.99 2.61 3.97
N ASP A 19 -11.53 1.97 2.94
CA ASP A 19 -12.16 2.53 1.73
C ASP A 19 -13.54 3.17 1.99
N SER A 20 -13.70 3.94 3.05
CA SER A 20 -14.94 4.65 3.32
C SER A 20 -14.60 6.08 3.68
N GLY A 21 -14.91 7.03 2.79
CA GLY A 21 -14.94 8.45 3.09
C GLY A 21 -16.02 8.84 4.11
N THR A 22 -16.27 8.00 5.12
CA THR A 22 -17.29 8.14 6.16
C THR A 22 -16.65 7.87 7.51
N ARG A 23 -16.88 8.78 8.47
CA ARG A 23 -16.55 8.58 9.89
C ARG A 23 -17.37 7.41 10.40
N HIS A 24 -16.75 6.25 10.56
CA HIS A 24 -17.30 5.17 11.37
C HIS A 24 -16.46 4.97 12.61
N GLY A 25 -17.15 5.03 13.76
CA GLY A 25 -16.59 4.95 15.09
C GLY A 25 -15.78 3.69 15.34
N GLN A 26 -14.97 3.77 16.39
CA GLN A 26 -14.14 2.69 16.93
C GLN A 26 -14.86 1.36 16.89
N ARG A 27 -14.50 0.51 15.94
CA ARG A 27 -14.89 -0.89 15.94
C ARG A 27 -13.61 -1.70 15.91
N ARG A 28 -13.38 -2.45 16.98
CA ARG A 28 -12.30 -3.46 17.10
C ARG A 28 -12.31 -4.30 15.82
N LEU A 29 -11.14 -4.43 15.18
CA LEU A 29 -10.92 -5.39 14.12
C LEU A 29 -11.19 -6.79 14.70
N LYS A 30 -12.15 -7.51 14.10
CA LYS A 30 -12.43 -8.91 14.45
C LYS A 30 -11.67 -9.78 13.45
N ALA A 31 -10.89 -10.71 14.01
CA ALA A 31 -10.16 -11.83 13.40
C ALA A 31 -8.71 -11.55 12.93
N GLY A 32 -7.78 -12.05 13.74
CA GLY A 32 -6.32 -12.08 13.56
C GLY A 32 -5.66 -11.76 14.90
N ALA A 33 -4.90 -12.70 15.49
CA ALA A 33 -4.23 -12.45 16.77
C ALA A 33 -3.31 -11.23 16.64
N GLU A 34 -3.39 -10.30 17.59
CA GLU A 34 -2.44 -9.18 17.68
C GLU A 34 -1.01 -9.76 17.77
N GLY A 35 -0.14 -9.43 16.81
CA GLY A 35 1.30 -9.66 16.95
C GLY A 35 2.00 -10.56 15.93
N GLU A 36 1.30 -11.15 14.96
CA GLU A 36 1.96 -12.09 14.03
C GLU A 36 2.77 -11.36 12.94
N THR A 37 4.10 -11.46 13.00
CA THR A 37 4.98 -11.10 11.88
C THR A 37 4.85 -12.16 10.80
N ARG A 38 4.64 -11.75 9.56
CA ARG A 38 4.53 -12.68 8.42
C ARG A 38 5.62 -12.44 7.39
N ILE A 39 6.09 -13.52 6.81
CA ILE A 39 7.01 -13.50 5.67
C ILE A 39 6.15 -13.53 4.40
N VAL A 40 6.37 -12.56 3.51
CA VAL A 40 5.70 -12.46 2.22
C VAL A 40 6.75 -12.66 1.13
N PRO A 41 6.65 -13.73 0.31
CA PRO A 41 7.55 -13.92 -0.82
C PRO A 41 7.50 -12.70 -1.74
N CYS A 42 8.66 -12.15 -2.08
CA CYS A 42 8.76 -11.01 -3.00
C CYS A 42 9.17 -11.48 -4.39
N ALA A 43 8.38 -11.12 -5.40
CA ALA A 43 8.77 -11.34 -6.79
C ALA A 43 10.07 -10.57 -7.09
N PRO A 44 11.02 -11.13 -7.87
CA PRO A 44 12.31 -10.48 -8.15
C PRO A 44 12.18 -9.05 -8.70
N SER A 45 11.22 -8.83 -9.60
CA SER A 45 10.94 -7.51 -10.17
C SER A 45 10.49 -6.49 -9.12
N LEU A 46 9.69 -6.92 -8.15
CA LEU A 46 9.27 -6.06 -7.04
C LEU A 46 10.44 -5.74 -6.11
N SER A 47 11.29 -6.73 -5.80
CA SER A 47 12.46 -6.48 -4.94
C SER A 47 13.42 -5.47 -5.56
N THR A 48 13.68 -5.54 -6.87
CA THR A 48 14.52 -4.55 -7.56
C THR A 48 13.91 -3.16 -7.50
N LEU A 49 12.61 -3.02 -7.77
CA LEU A 49 11.93 -1.72 -7.72
C LEU A 49 11.99 -1.10 -6.32
N LEU A 50 11.83 -1.92 -5.27
CA LEU A 50 11.92 -1.45 -3.88
C LEU A 50 13.34 -1.02 -3.52
N GLN A 51 14.36 -1.77 -3.94
CA GLN A 51 15.77 -1.42 -3.69
C GLN A 51 16.15 -0.11 -4.38
N VAL A 52 15.82 0.05 -5.67
CA VAL A 52 16.02 1.30 -6.40
C VAL A 52 15.36 2.47 -5.67
N ARG A 53 14.12 2.30 -5.20
CA ARG A 53 13.41 3.36 -4.48
C ARG A 53 14.05 3.71 -3.14
N ILE A 54 14.64 2.74 -2.44
CA ILE A 54 15.38 2.97 -1.18
C ILE A 54 16.62 3.80 -1.45
N GLU A 55 17.38 3.44 -2.50
CA GLU A 55 18.60 4.14 -2.89
C GLU A 55 18.30 5.57 -3.38
N GLU A 56 17.33 5.74 -4.29
CA GLU A 56 16.97 7.02 -4.89
C GLU A 56 16.54 8.07 -3.86
N ALA A 57 15.86 7.65 -2.78
CA ALA A 57 15.48 8.57 -1.72
C ALA A 57 16.36 8.47 -0.48
N SER A 58 17.46 7.71 -0.54
CA SER A 58 18.41 7.53 0.57
C SER A 58 17.69 7.18 1.89
N LEU A 59 16.75 6.24 1.83
CA LEU A 59 15.92 5.89 2.98
C LEU A 59 16.75 5.20 4.05
N LEU A 60 16.57 5.65 5.30
CA LEU A 60 17.15 5.03 6.48
C LEU A 60 16.23 3.94 7.06
N PRO A 61 16.73 3.08 7.96
CA PRO A 61 15.87 2.21 8.74
C PRO A 61 14.75 3.02 9.43
N ASP A 62 13.55 2.45 9.46
CA ASP A 62 12.30 3.09 9.95
C ASP A 62 11.71 4.23 9.10
N ASP A 63 12.37 4.64 8.02
CA ASP A 63 11.77 5.57 7.07
C ASP A 63 10.59 4.94 6.32
N ARG A 64 9.71 5.82 5.84
CA ARG A 64 8.58 5.41 5.02
C ARG A 64 9.03 5.23 3.58
N LEU A 65 8.77 4.05 2.99
CA LEU A 65 8.97 3.80 1.56
C LEU A 65 8.24 4.82 0.67
N VAL A 66 7.05 5.24 1.09
CA VAL A 66 6.25 6.25 0.41
C VAL A 66 5.76 7.27 1.44
N PRO A 67 6.53 8.33 1.72
CA PRO A 67 6.10 9.38 2.63
C PRO A 67 5.02 10.26 2.00
N GLY A 68 4.19 10.88 2.82
CA GLY A 68 3.38 12.01 2.39
C GLY A 68 4.25 13.22 2.05
N GLU A 69 3.66 14.23 1.40
CA GLU A 69 4.35 15.46 0.98
C GLU A 69 5.12 16.15 2.10
N HIS A 70 4.61 16.10 3.33
CA HIS A 70 5.24 16.69 4.51
C HIS A 70 6.03 15.67 5.37
N GLY A 71 6.51 14.56 4.78
CA GLY A 71 7.25 13.51 5.48
C GLY A 71 6.39 12.60 6.38
N GLY A 72 5.10 12.88 6.50
CA GLY A 72 4.15 12.12 7.33
C GLY A 72 3.55 10.89 6.64
N VAL A 73 2.45 10.39 7.20
CA VAL A 73 1.68 9.30 6.59
C VAL A 73 1.05 9.79 5.29
N LEU A 74 1.20 9.02 4.21
CA LEU A 74 0.54 9.29 2.94
C LEU A 74 -0.99 9.23 3.12
N ALA A 75 -1.68 10.32 2.82
CA ALA A 75 -3.14 10.36 2.90
C ALA A 75 -3.76 9.37 1.89
N GLY A 76 -4.75 8.59 2.32
CA GLY A 76 -5.40 7.60 1.46
C GLY A 76 -6.04 8.18 0.19
N SER A 77 -6.48 9.44 0.22
CA SER A 77 -6.98 10.16 -0.97
C SER A 77 -5.87 10.48 -1.98
N VAL A 78 -4.65 10.75 -1.52
CA VAL A 78 -3.48 10.98 -2.39
C VAL A 78 -3.07 9.65 -3.02
N TYR A 79 -2.99 8.59 -2.23
CA TYR A 79 -2.69 7.25 -2.72
C TYR A 79 -3.66 6.81 -3.84
N ARG A 80 -4.98 6.98 -3.65
CA ARG A 80 -5.97 6.64 -4.69
C ARG A 80 -5.81 7.46 -5.97
N ARG A 81 -5.49 8.76 -5.85
CA ARG A 81 -5.26 9.62 -7.02
C ARG A 81 -3.99 9.24 -7.77
N MET A 82 -2.90 9.00 -7.04
CA MET A 82 -1.65 8.50 -7.62
C MET A 82 -1.85 7.15 -8.30
N TRP A 83 -2.64 6.25 -7.71
CA TRP A 83 -2.98 4.97 -8.31
C TRP A 83 -3.74 5.11 -9.64
N ASP A 84 -4.79 5.93 -9.70
CA ASP A 84 -5.51 6.16 -10.97
C ASP A 84 -4.58 6.77 -12.04
N HIS A 85 -3.74 7.73 -11.64
CA HIS A 85 -2.77 8.37 -12.54
C HIS A 85 -1.76 7.36 -13.09
N ALA A 86 -1.15 6.55 -12.22
CA ALA A 86 -0.20 5.51 -12.63
C ALA A 86 -0.87 4.48 -13.56
N ARG A 87 -2.10 4.04 -13.25
CA ARG A 87 -2.84 3.13 -14.12
C ARG A 87 -3.08 3.73 -15.51
N ARG A 88 -3.45 5.01 -15.57
CA ARG A 88 -3.70 5.70 -16.85
C ARG A 88 -2.41 5.85 -17.67
N ALA A 89 -1.28 6.09 -17.02
CA ALA A 89 0.01 6.27 -17.68
C ALA A 89 0.61 4.95 -18.19
N THR A 90 0.38 3.84 -17.50
CA THR A 90 1.07 2.57 -17.79
C THR A 90 0.19 1.53 -18.49
N LEU A 91 -1.12 1.51 -18.24
CA LEU A 91 -2.01 0.46 -18.78
C LEU A 91 -2.60 0.83 -20.14
N PRO A 92 -2.72 -0.12 -21.07
CA PRO A 92 -3.49 0.07 -22.29
C PRO A 92 -4.95 0.49 -22.00
N PRO A 93 -5.60 1.27 -22.87
CA PRO A 93 -6.94 1.81 -22.60
C PRO A 93 -8.00 0.76 -22.23
N HIS A 94 -7.95 -0.41 -22.87
CA HIS A 94 -8.88 -1.52 -22.61
C HIS A 94 -8.65 -2.16 -21.22
N VAL A 95 -7.41 -2.21 -20.73
CA VAL A 95 -7.08 -2.72 -19.38
C VAL A 95 -7.39 -1.67 -18.32
N TYR A 96 -7.17 -0.38 -18.61
CA TYR A 96 -7.55 0.70 -17.71
C TYR A 96 -9.07 0.74 -17.47
N ALA A 97 -9.87 0.54 -18.53
CA ALA A 97 -11.33 0.51 -18.44
C ALA A 97 -11.87 -0.67 -17.61
N SER A 98 -11.07 -1.73 -17.44
CA SER A 98 -11.46 -2.92 -16.67
C SER A 98 -11.80 -2.58 -15.20
N PRO A 99 -12.71 -3.34 -14.57
CA PRO A 99 -13.12 -3.10 -13.19
C PRO A 99 -12.01 -3.41 -12.16
N THR A 100 -11.02 -4.22 -12.53
CA THR A 100 -9.91 -4.64 -11.67
C THR A 100 -9.09 -3.46 -11.19
N GLY A 101 -9.06 -3.24 -9.87
CA GLY A 101 -8.29 -2.15 -9.27
C GLY A 101 -8.81 -0.75 -9.65
N ARG A 102 -10.01 -0.63 -10.24
CA ARG A 102 -10.62 0.65 -10.64
C ARG A 102 -11.32 1.35 -9.50
N ARG A 103 -12.15 0.63 -8.75
CA ARG A 103 -12.89 1.21 -7.63
C ARG A 103 -12.13 1.09 -6.33
N ARG A 104 -11.47 -0.05 -6.09
CA ARG A 104 -10.72 -0.30 -4.87
C ARG A 104 -9.36 -0.89 -5.22
N VAL A 105 -8.31 -0.28 -4.71
CA VAL A 105 -6.96 -0.88 -4.78
C VAL A 105 -6.94 -2.24 -4.10
N TYR A 106 -7.79 -2.44 -3.09
CA TYR A 106 -7.98 -3.71 -2.41
C TYR A 106 -8.42 -4.85 -3.34
N ASP A 107 -9.10 -4.56 -4.45
CA ASP A 107 -9.54 -5.58 -5.40
C ASP A 107 -8.35 -6.35 -6.01
N LEU A 108 -7.15 -5.74 -6.06
CA LEU A 108 -5.91 -6.37 -6.52
C LEU A 108 -5.44 -7.52 -5.62
N ARG A 109 -5.92 -7.61 -4.38
CA ARG A 109 -5.63 -8.79 -3.53
C ARG A 109 -6.43 -10.01 -3.93
N HIS A 110 -7.53 -9.80 -4.66
CA HIS A 110 -8.47 -10.83 -5.06
C HIS A 110 -8.42 -11.11 -6.57
N THR A 111 -7.46 -10.50 -7.27
CA THR A 111 -7.16 -10.85 -8.66
C THR A 111 -6.42 -12.19 -8.68
N ARG A 112 -7.04 -13.16 -9.35
CA ARG A 112 -6.41 -14.44 -9.69
C ARG A 112 -5.77 -14.35 -11.06
#